data_AF-A0A831QM90-F1
#
_entry.id   AF-A0A831QM90-F1
#
_cell.length_a   1.000
_cell.length_b   1.000
_cell.length_c   1.000
_cell.angle_alpha   90.00
_cell.angle_beta   90.00
_cell.angle_gamma   90.00
#
_symmetry.space_group_name_H-M   'P 1'
#
loop_
_entity.id
_entity.type
_entity.pdbx_description
1 polymer ?
#
loop_
_entity_poly.entity_id
_entity_poly.type
_entity_poly.pdbx_seq_one_letter_code
_entity_poly.pdbx_strand_id
1 'polypeptide(L)' 'MTDRYHSIAVVLNENIREDDAEYILNAIKMIKGVLSVKPYISDLDSHMAEERASRKLESKLWAVLHPKDNA' A
#
# COMPACT_ATOMS: atom_id res chain seq x y z
N MET A 1 31.13 2.50 -10.20
CA MET A 1 30.69 1.21 -9.61
C MET A 1 29.19 1.33 -9.50
N THR A 2 28.43 0.45 -10.14
CA THR A 2 26.96 0.55 -10.19
C THR A 2 26.38 -0.49 -9.23
N ASP A 3 25.46 -0.07 -8.38
CA ASP A 3 24.83 -0.96 -7.41
C ASP A 3 23.98 -2.02 -8.12
N ARG A 4 23.97 -3.22 -7.54
CA ARG A 4 23.15 -4.34 -8.01
C ARG A 4 22.06 -4.60 -6.97
N TYR A 5 20.81 -4.35 -7.36
CA TYR A 5 19.65 -4.67 -6.52
C TYR A 5 19.20 -6.11 -6.77
N HIS A 6 19.00 -6.88 -5.69
CA HIS A 6 18.51 -8.26 -5.76
C HIS A 6 16.99 -8.32 -6.04
N SER A 7 16.22 -7.39 -5.48
CA SER A 7 14.76 -7.35 -5.59
C SER A 7 14.24 -5.93 -5.38
N ILE A 8 13.10 -5.61 -5.99
CA ILE A 8 12.39 -4.35 -5.84
C ILE A 8 10.94 -4.68 -5.44
N ALA A 9 10.46 -4.06 -4.37
CA ALA A 9 9.06 -4.15 -3.95
C ALA A 9 8.35 -2.85 -4.31
N VAL A 10 7.18 -2.95 -4.96
CA VAL A 10 6.33 -1.82 -5.31
C VAL A 10 5.10 -1.89 -4.42
N VAL A 11 4.82 -0.80 -3.71
CA VAL A 11 3.65 -0.66 -2.83
C VAL A 11 2.73 0.38 -3.45
N LEU A 12 1.46 0.04 -3.59
CA LEU A 12 0.43 0.94 -4.11
C LEU A 12 -0.14 1.78 -2.97
N ASN A 13 -0.58 2.99 -3.29
CA ASN A 13 -1.21 3.89 -2.30
C ASN A 13 -2.65 3.45 -1.96
N GLU A 14 -3.33 2.79 -2.90
CA GLU A 14 -4.72 2.36 -2.77
C GLU A 14 -4.88 0.96 -3.38
N ASN A 15 -5.90 0.24 -2.93
CA ASN A 15 -6.25 -1.06 -3.50
C ASN A 15 -6.84 -0.87 -4.90
N ILE A 16 -6.23 -1.53 -5.88
CA ILE A 16 -6.71 -1.54 -7.26
C ILE A 16 -7.43 -2.85 -7.56
N ARG A 17 -8.29 -2.84 -8.59
CA ARG A 17 -8.94 -4.08 -9.05
C ARG A 17 -7.91 -5.04 -9.62
N GLU A 18 -8.21 -6.33 -9.55
CA GLU A 18 -7.32 -7.39 -10.03
C GLU A 18 -7.01 -7.23 -11.53
N ASP A 19 -8.03 -6.91 -12.35
CA ASP A 19 -7.86 -6.68 -13.79
C ASP A 19 -6.89 -5.52 -14.08
N ASP A 20 -6.98 -4.43 -13.32
CA ASP A 20 -6.07 -3.28 -13.45
C ASP A 20 -4.64 -3.65 -13.01
N ALA A 21 -4.52 -4.48 -11.97
CA ALA A 21 -3.24 -4.99 -11.50
C ALA A 21 -2.57 -5.90 -12.54
N GLU A 22 -3.35 -6.69 -13.28
CA GLU A 22 -2.82 -7.61 -14.29
C GLU A 22 -2.02 -6.88 -15.38
N TYR A 23 -2.53 -5.74 -15.87
CA TYR A 23 -1.81 -4.91 -16.84
C TYR A 23 -0.44 -4.43 -16.30
N ILE A 24 -0.40 -4.01 -15.04
CA ILE A 24 0.83 -3.55 -14.38
C ILE A 24 1.82 -4.72 -14.19
N LEU A 25 1.33 -5.87 -13.72
CA LEU A 25 2.14 -7.07 -13.55
C LEU A 25 2.78 -7.51 -14.88
N ASN A 26 1.99 -7.47 -15.96
CA ASN A 26 2.47 -7.80 -17.30
C ASN A 26 3.50 -6.78 -17.80
N ALA A 27 3.30 -5.48 -17.55
CA ALA A 27 4.28 -4.45 -17.85
C ALA A 27 5.62 -4.69 -17.14
N ILE A 28 5.60 -5.05 -15.85
CA ILE A 28 6.81 -5.34 -15.08
C ILE A 28 7.51 -6.61 -15.62
N LYS A 29 6.76 -7.66 -15.97
CA LYS A 29 7.31 -8.90 -16.55
C LYS A 29 8.03 -8.67 -17.88
N MET A 30 7.67 -7.63 -18.64
CA MET A 30 8.35 -7.28 -19.89
C MET A 30 9.73 -6.66 -19.69
N ILE A 31 10.09 -6.24 -18.46
CA ILE A 31 11.39 -5.66 -18.17
C ILE A 31 12.47 -6.74 -18.21
N LYS A 32 13.52 -6.54 -19.01
CA LYS A 32 14.63 -7.49 -19.16
C LYS A 32 15.30 -7.73 -17.80
N GLY A 33 15.36 -9.01 -17.39
CA GLY A 33 15.98 -9.43 -16.13
C GLY A 33 15.00 -9.62 -14.98
N VAL A 34 13.71 -9.35 -15.18
CA VAL A 34 12.67 -9.74 -14.21
C VAL A 34 12.45 -11.25 -14.29
N LEU A 35 12.72 -11.92 -13.17
CA LEU A 35 12.55 -13.37 -13.04
C LEU A 35 11.12 -13.74 -12.63
N SER A 36 10.51 -12.96 -11.73
CA SER A 36 9.15 -13.18 -11.25
C SER A 36 8.53 -11.88 -10.73
N VAL A 37 7.20 -11.80 -10.78
CA VAL A 37 6.40 -10.71 -10.21
C VAL A 37 5.25 -11.34 -9.44
N LYS A 38 5.10 -11.01 -8.15
CA LYS A 38 4.11 -11.60 -7.25
C LYS A 38 3.16 -10.51 -6.73
N PRO A 39 1.86 -10.56 -7.05
CA PRO A 39 0.87 -9.69 -6.41
C PRO A 39 0.64 -10.14 -4.96
N TYR A 40 0.41 -9.18 -4.07
CA TYR A 40 -0.08 -9.43 -2.73
C TYR A 40 -1.51 -8.90 -2.67
N ILE A 41 -2.47 -9.82 -2.62
CA ILE A 41 -3.89 -9.48 -2.53
C ILE A 41 -4.12 -8.96 -1.11
N SER A 42 -4.66 -7.75 -0.98
CA SER A 42 -5.12 -7.22 0.29
C SER A 42 -6.29 -8.07 0.78
N ASP A 43 -6.04 -8.95 1.74
CA ASP A 43 -7.10 -9.73 2.37
C ASP A 43 -8.06 -8.80 3.14
N LEU A 44 -9.29 -9.25 3.44
CA LEU A 44 -10.28 -8.46 4.20
C LEU A 44 -9.70 -7.92 5.51
N ASP A 45 -8.83 -8.71 6.14
CA ASP A 45 -8.10 -8.36 7.36
C ASP A 45 -7.13 -7.19 7.17
N SER A 46 -6.50 -7.08 6.00
CA SER A 46 -5.58 -5.98 5.67
C SER A 46 -6.35 -4.67 5.51
N HIS A 47 -7.51 -4.72 4.84
CA HIS A 47 -8.38 -3.56 4.69
C HIS A 47 -8.98 -3.13 6.03
N MET A 48 -9.40 -4.08 6.88
CA MET A 48 -9.83 -3.78 8.24
C MET A 48 -8.71 -3.18 9.10
N ALA A 49 -7.46 -3.62 8.93
CA ALA A 49 -6.31 -3.05 9.64
C ALA A 49 -6.02 -1.62 9.20
N GLU A 50 -6.11 -1.34 7.89
CA GLU A 50 -5.95 -0.02 7.31
C GLU A 50 -7.05 0.94 7.77
N GLU A 51 -8.32 0.53 7.71
CA GLU A 51 -9.47 1.30 8.22
C GLU A 51 -9.35 1.59 9.73
N ARG A 52 -8.91 0.61 10.52
CA ARG A 52 -8.65 0.81 11.96
C ARG A 52 -7.50 1.80 12.18
N ALA A 53 -6.45 1.74 11.37
CA ALA A 53 -5.32 2.66 11.46
C ALA A 53 -5.72 4.09 11.09
N SER A 54 -6.48 4.26 10.00
CA SER A 54 -7.04 5.55 9.57
C SER A 54 -7.95 6.15 10.63
N ARG A 55 -8.94 5.40 11.15
CA ARG A 55 -9.79 5.87 12.25
C ARG A 55 -9.02 6.24 13.51
N LYS A 56 -7.95 5.50 13.83
CA LYS A 56 -7.09 5.79 14.99
C LYS A 56 -6.29 7.08 14.79
N LEU A 57 -5.82 7.33 13.57
CA LEU A 57 -5.14 8.58 13.20
C LEU A 57 -6.10 9.75 13.24
N GLU A 58 -7.29 9.63 12.66
CA GLU A 58 -8.34 10.65 12.72
C GLU A 58 -8.72 10.99 14.16
N SER A 59 -8.94 9.98 15.01
CA SER A 59 -9.26 10.19 16.43
C SER A 59 -8.15 10.95 17.16
N LYS A 60 -6.88 10.64 16.88
CA LYS A 60 -5.73 11.36 17.47
C LYS A 60 -5.63 12.78 16.93
N LEU A 61 -5.79 12.96 15.62
CA LEU A 61 -5.76 14.27 14.98
C LEU A 61 -6.88 15.15 15.52
N TRP A 62 -8.09 14.59 15.67
CA TRP A 62 -9.23 15.26 16.27
C TRP A 62 -8.96 15.69 17.71
N ALA A 63 -8.34 14.82 18.52
CA ALA A 63 -7.96 15.16 19.90
C ALA A 63 -6.89 16.27 19.97
N VAL A 64 -6.00 16.36 18.97
CA VAL A 64 -5.01 17.44 18.87
C VAL A 64 -5.64 18.74 18.39
N LEU A 65 -6.60 18.67 17.47
CA LEU A 65 -7.28 19.84 16.90
C LEU A 65 -8.37 20.41 17.84
N HIS A 66 -8.98 19.55 18.67
CA HIS A 66 -9.98 19.93 19.67
C HIS A 66 -9.53 19.52 21.09
N PRO A 67 -8.41 20.07 21.59
CA PRO A 67 -7.94 19.79 22.93
C PRO A 67 -8.85 20.51 23.92
N LYS A 68 -9.97 19.88 24.28
CA LYS A 68 -10.98 20.34 25.25
C LYS A 68 -11.67 21.68 24.89
N ASP A 69 -12.82 21.56 24.23
CA ASP A 69 -13.99 22.42 24.50
C ASP A 69 -14.69 21.99 25.81
N ASN A 70 -13.90 21.73 26.86
CA ASN A 70 -14.38 21.51 28.22
C ASN A 70 -13.81 22.62 29.10
N ALA A 71 -14.44 23.78 29.02
CA ALA A 71 -14.46 24.78 30.08
C ALA A 71 -15.71 24.56 30.94
#